data_AF-A0A067KPC6-F1
#
_entry.id   AF-A0A067KPC6-F1
#
_cell.length_a   1.000
_cell.length_b   1.000
_cell.length_c   1.000
_cell.angle_alpha   90.00
_cell.angle_beta   90.00
_cell.angle_gamma   90.00
#
_symmetry.space_group_name_H-M   'P 1'
#
loop_
_entity.id
_entity.type
_entity.pdbx_description
1 polymer ?
#
loop_
_entity_poly.entity_id
_entity_poly.type
_entity_poly.pdbx_seq_one_letter_code
_entity_poly.pdbx_strand_id
1 'polypeptide(L)'
;MVEVIDDVNLSTTYKIIEGDKVKKNKSFKATVKAIPKDNGSVVYWTLEYEKLNKDIPEPHSILRFAVDLIKDIDARLVTEP
;
A
#
# COMPACT_ATOMS: atom_id res chain seq x y z
N MET A 1 3.43 -10.20 2.83
CA MET A 1 2.46 -11.26 3.16
C MET A 1 1.09 -10.61 3.34
N VAL A 2 0.03 -11.20 2.81
CA VAL A 2 -1.34 -10.74 3.09
C VAL A 2 -1.65 -11.05 4.55
N GLU A 3 -2.05 -10.02 5.30
CA GLU A 3 -2.39 -10.14 6.73
C GLU A 3 -3.90 -10.10 6.93
N VAL A 4 -4.61 -9.21 6.23
CA VAL A 4 -6.06 -9.07 6.30
C VAL A 4 -6.62 -8.83 4.90
N ILE A 5 -7.71 -9.51 4.58
CA ILE A 5 -8.57 -9.21 3.45
C ILE A 5 -9.94 -8.87 4.03
N ASP A 6 -10.45 -7.70 3.69
CA ASP A 6 -11.78 -7.25 4.07
C ASP A 6 -12.54 -6.88 2.80
N ASP A 7 -13.30 -7.85 2.29
CA ASP A 7 -14.07 -7.72 1.05
C ASP A 7 -15.24 -6.73 1.20
N VAL A 8 -15.77 -6.56 2.43
CA VAL A 8 -16.87 -5.61 2.70
C VAL A 8 -16.38 -4.18 2.55
N ASN A 9 -15.19 -3.90 3.07
CA ASN A 9 -14.57 -2.57 2.97
C ASN A 9 -13.68 -2.40 1.74
N LEU A 10 -13.60 -3.41 0.86
CA LEU A 10 -12.72 -3.45 -0.32
C LEU A 10 -11.29 -3.05 0.03
N SER A 11 -10.76 -3.67 1.08
CA SER A 11 -9.43 -3.36 1.59
C SER A 11 -8.58 -4.59 1.83
N THR A 12 -7.27 -4.43 1.67
CA THR A 12 -6.29 -5.47 1.93
C THR A 12 -5.11 -4.87 2.67
N THR A 13 -4.73 -5.51 3.78
CA THR A 13 -3.56 -5.15 4.57
C THR A 13 -2.45 -6.17 4.33
N TYR A 14 -1.27 -5.66 4.04
CA TYR A 14 -0.06 -6.42 3.83
C TYR A 14 0.91 -6.16 4.97
N LYS A 15 1.41 -7.24 5.58
CA LYS A 15 2.54 -7.19 6.50
C LYS A 15 3.82 -7.48 5.74
N ILE A 16 4.81 -6.60 5.87
CA ILE A 16 6.15 -6.83 5.32
C ILE A 16 6.96 -7.59 6.36
N ILE A 17 7.28 -8.85 6.05
CA ILE A 17 7.90 -9.79 6.99
C ILE A 17 9.39 -10.04 6.70
N GLU A 18 9.88 -9.65 5.53
CA GLU A 18 11.28 -9.84 5.13
C GLU A 18 11.79 -8.68 4.27
N GLY A 19 13.11 -8.64 4.06
CA GLY A 19 13.80 -7.66 3.23
C GLY A 19 14.27 -6.41 4.00
N ASP A 20 14.83 -5.45 3.26
CA ASP A 20 15.49 -4.27 3.84
C ASP A 20 14.55 -3.36 4.65
N LYS A 21 13.24 -3.46 4.44
CA LYS A 21 12.25 -2.71 5.21
C LYS A 21 12.09 -3.27 6.63
N VAL A 22 12.20 -4.59 6.81
CA VAL A 22 12.18 -5.23 8.14
C VAL A 22 13.47 -5.01 8.89
N LYS A 23 14.60 -4.88 8.19
CA LYS A 23 15.88 -4.52 8.81
C LYS A 23 15.92 -3.08 9.35
N LYS A 24 15.06 -2.20 8.83
CA LYS A 24 15.02 -0.78 9.19
C LYS A 24 13.86 -0.44 10.13
N ASN A 25 12.80 -1.25 10.15
CA ASN A 25 11.59 -0.98 10.93
C ASN A 25 11.21 -2.23 11.75
N LYS A 26 10.82 -2.03 13.02
CA LYS A 26 10.30 -3.10 13.89
C LYS A 26 8.99 -3.68 13.35
N SER A 27 8.17 -2.83 12.75
CA SER A 27 6.95 -3.23 12.05
C SER A 27 6.77 -2.37 10.80
N PHE A 28 6.20 -2.98 9.77
CA PHE A 28 5.83 -2.28 8.55
C PHE A 28 4.62 -2.96 7.91
N LYS A 29 3.53 -2.22 7.79
CA LYS A 29 2.28 -2.63 7.15
C LYS A 29 1.87 -1.62 6.10
N ALA A 30 1.21 -2.11 5.07
CA ALA A 30 0.60 -1.27 4.06
C ALA A 30 -0.83 -1.75 3.84
N THR A 31 -1.78 -0.83 3.91
CA THR A 31 -3.19 -1.10 3.63
C THR A 31 -3.61 -0.35 2.39
N VAL A 32 -4.22 -1.08 1.46
CA VAL A 32 -4.85 -0.52 0.25
C VAL A 32 -6.35 -0.63 0.44
N LYS A 33 -7.07 0.48 0.25
CA LYS A 33 -8.53 0.51 0.30
C LYS A 33 -9.08 1.19 -0.94
N ALA A 34 -9.95 0.50 -1.67
CA ALA A 34 -10.68 1.08 -2.77
C ALA A 34 -12.04 1.62 -2.29
N ILE A 35 -12.39 2.83 -2.69
CA ILE A 35 -13.71 3.42 -2.48
C ILE A 35 -14.36 3.63 -3.85
N PRO A 36 -15.35 2.80 -4.22
CA PRO A 36 -16.05 2.92 -5.49
C PRO A 36 -16.68 4.29 -5.68
N LYS A 37 -16.69 4.76 -6.94
CA LYS A 37 -17.35 5.98 -7.41
C LYS A 37 -18.16 5.66 -8.66
N ASP A 38 -18.95 6.61 -9.13
CA ASP A 38 -19.77 6.45 -10.34
C ASP A 38 -18.93 6.05 -11.57
N ASN A 39 -17.69 6.56 -11.66
CA ASN A 39 -16.69 6.12 -12.63
C ASN A 39 -15.38 5.79 -11.92
N GLY A 40 -15.03 4.50 -11.87
CA GLY A 40 -13.80 4.01 -11.24
C GLY A 40 -13.85 3.99 -9.71
N SER A 41 -12.71 4.28 -9.07
CA SER A 41 -12.55 4.23 -7.61
C SER A 41 -11.50 5.21 -7.13
N VAL A 42 -11.64 5.69 -5.88
CA VAL A 42 -10.57 6.38 -5.16
C VAL A 42 -9.83 5.34 -4.33
N VAL A 43 -8.51 5.20 -4.54
CA VAL A 43 -7.67 4.26 -3.79
C VAL A 43 -6.88 4.99 -2.72
N TYR A 44 -7.02 4.55 -1.47
CA TYR A 44 -6.25 5.03 -0.32
C TYR A 44 -5.13 4.06 0.01
N TRP A 45 -3.92 4.60 0.16
CA TRP A 45 -2.77 3.88 0.72
C TRP A 45 -2.47 4.40 2.12
N THR A 46 -2.44 3.49 3.07
CA THR A 46 -2.02 3.75 4.45
C THR A 46 -0.76 2.96 4.73
N LEU A 47 0.29 3.63 5.21
CA LEU A 47 1.50 2.98 5.72
C LEU A 47 1.53 3.11 7.24
N GLU A 48 1.63 1.97 7.91
CA GLU A 48 1.78 1.89 9.35
C GLU A 48 3.15 1.28 9.64
N TYR A 49 4.01 2.00 10.36
CA TYR A 49 5.39 1.56 10.57
C TYR A 49 5.93 2.03 11.91
N GLU A 50 6.83 1.24 12.46
CA GLU A 50 7.61 1.59 13.64
C GLU A 50 9.10 1.54 13.28
N LYS A 51 9.76 2.69 13.28
CA LYS A 51 11.20 2.79 13.00
C LYS A 51 12.02 2.17 14.12
N LEU A 52 13.18 1.61 13.81
CA LEU A 52 14.11 1.14 14.85
C LEU A 52 14.71 2.30 15.67
N ASN A 53 14.89 3.46 15.05
CA ASN A 53 15.35 4.69 15.66
C ASN A 53 14.91 5.91 14.83
N LYS A 54 15.08 7.10 15.37
CA LYS A 54 14.66 8.38 14.76
C LYS A 54 15.42 8.77 13.49
N ASP A 55 16.60 8.19 13.25
CA ASP A 55 17.47 8.58 12.13
C ASP A 55 17.07 7.89 10.81
N ILE A 56 16.19 6.89 10.90
CA ILE A 56 15.61 6.25 9.72
C ILE A 56 14.68 7.23 9.01
N PRO A 57 14.87 7.48 7.70
CA PRO A 57 14.01 8.40 6.95
C PRO A 57 12.54 7.95 6.91
N GLU A 58 11.64 8.91 6.71
CA GLU A 58 10.24 8.61 6.45
C GLU A 58 10.06 7.82 5.14
N PRO A 59 9.11 6.88 5.05
CA PRO A 59 8.89 6.03 3.88
C PRO A 59 8.16 6.74 2.72
N HIS A 60 8.34 8.05 2.53
CA HIS A 60 7.67 8.81 1.47
C HIS A 60 7.94 8.27 0.06
N SER A 61 9.13 7.72 -0.19
CA SER A 61 9.44 7.07 -1.47
C SER A 61 8.57 5.86 -1.75
N ILE A 62 8.12 5.14 -0.73
CA ILE A 62 7.20 4.00 -0.86
C ILE A 62 5.81 4.49 -1.21
N LEU A 63 5.33 5.58 -0.58
CA LEU A 63 4.06 6.19 -0.94
C LEU A 63 4.05 6.63 -2.41
N ARG A 64 5.14 7.25 -2.87
CA ARG A 64 5.27 7.65 -4.27
C ARG A 64 5.24 6.45 -5.22
N PHE A 65 6.01 5.40 -4.90
CA PHE A 65 5.98 4.15 -5.67
C PHE A 65 4.57 3.54 -5.72
N ALA A 66 3.83 3.54 -4.61
CA ALA A 66 2.46 3.04 -4.57
C ALA A 66 1.51 3.82 -5.48
N VAL A 67 1.65 5.15 -5.54
CA VAL A 67 0.89 6.00 -6.45
C VAL A 67 1.23 5.69 -7.91
N ASP A 68 2.51 5.55 -8.24
CA ASP A 68 2.94 5.24 -9.60
C ASP A 68 2.46 3.85 -10.04
N LEU A 69 2.55 2.85 -9.16
CA LEU A 69 2.02 1.50 -9.39
C LEU A 69 0.51 1.49 -9.68
N ILE A 70 -0.29 2.24 -8.92
CA ILE A 70 -1.74 2.30 -9.17
C ILE A 70 -2.02 2.90 -10.55
N LYS A 71 -1.31 3.96 -10.95
CA LYS A 71 -1.50 4.58 -12.27
C LYS A 71 -1.18 3.60 -13.40
N ASP A 72 -0.11 2.81 -13.24
CA ASP A 72 0.24 1.77 -14.20
C ASP A 72 -0.81 0.67 -14.27
N ILE A 73 -1.36 0.27 -13.12
CA ILE A 73 -2.47 -0.71 -13.06
C ILE A 73 -3.71 -0.13 -13.74
N ASP A 74 -4.11 1.09 -13.42
CA ASP A 74 -5.28 1.78 -14.00
C ASP A 74 -5.16 1.85 -15.53
N ALA A 75 -4.02 2.29 -16.05
CA ALA A 75 -3.76 2.34 -17.49
C ALA A 75 -3.85 0.96 -18.18
N ARG A 76 -3.52 -0.12 -17.46
CA ARG A 76 -3.56 -1.50 -17.98
C ARG A 76 -4.92 -2.18 -17.80
N LEU A 77 -5.72 -1.78 -16.81
CA LEU A 77 -7.06 -2.33 -16.59
C LEU A 77 -8.10 -1.67 -17.49
N VAL A 78 -7.90 -0.42 -17.90
CA VAL A 78 -8.76 0.28 -18.89
C VAL A 78 -8.64 -0.32 -20.31
N THR A 79 -7.68 -1.22 -20.56
CA THR A 79 -7.44 -1.85 -21.87
C THR A 79 -8.07 -3.23 -22.05
N GLU A 80 -8.78 -3.78 -21.06
CA GLU A 80 -9.54 -5.03 -21.22
C GLU A 80 -11.06 -4.73 -21.22
N PRO A 81 -11.77 -5.03 -22.33
CA PRO A 81 -13.22 -4.84 -22.45
C PRO A 81 -14.06 -5.86 -21.67
#